data_AF-A0A3D2L8U2-F1
#
_entry.id   AF-A0A3D2L8U2-F1
#
_cell.length_a   1.000
_cell.length_b   1.000
_cell.length_c   1.000
_cell.angle_alpha   90.00
_cell.angle_beta   90.00
_cell.angle_gamma   90.00
#
_symmetry.space_group_name_H-M   'P 1'
#
loop_
_entity.id
_entity.type
_entity.pdbx_description
1 polymer ?
#
loop_
_entity_poly.entity_id
_entity_poly.type
_entity_poly.pdbx_seq_one_letter_code
_entity_poly.pdbx_strand_id
1 'polypeptide(L)'
;MNSDSFQESLNSIARTVHEAVRAWSTAHGQSDIPNWDDAPEWMRASTYESVVRVIENAGMSGRELHQFWVEEKMRDGWQYGPTKSSEARAHPLMIPFDELPVTERLKDDLVVAIVRALTRQEGDILEPVFRPETIND
;
A
#
# COMPACT_ATOMS: atom_id res chain seq x y z
N MET A 1 -11.54 -17.34 -10.75
CA MET A 1 -11.62 -15.99 -11.35
C MET A 1 -10.93 -16.05 -12.70
N ASN A 2 -11.40 -15.36 -13.74
CA ASN A 2 -10.56 -15.11 -14.92
C ASN A 2 -9.51 -14.04 -14.56
N SER A 3 -8.43 -13.93 -15.34
CA SER A 3 -7.33 -12.98 -15.05
C SER A 3 -7.83 -11.55 -14.91
N ASP A 4 -8.82 -11.18 -15.72
CA ASP A 4 -9.30 -9.81 -15.82
C ASP A 4 -10.11 -9.41 -14.57
N SER A 5 -11.01 -10.28 -14.10
CA SER A 5 -11.78 -10.05 -12.86
C SER A 5 -10.88 -10.00 -11.62
N PHE A 6 -9.82 -10.81 -11.59
CA PHE A 6 -8.84 -10.73 -10.51
C PHE A 6 -8.12 -9.39 -10.50
N GLN A 7 -7.69 -8.91 -11.68
CA GLN A 7 -7.02 -7.61 -11.81
C GLN A 7 -7.93 -6.42 -11.45
N GLU A 8 -9.20 -6.46 -11.84
CA GLU A 8 -10.19 -5.45 -11.43
C GLU A 8 -10.38 -5.41 -9.91
N SER A 9 -10.35 -6.58 -9.27
CA SER A 9 -10.47 -6.71 -7.81
C SER A 9 -9.24 -6.12 -7.10
N LEU A 10 -8.03 -6.42 -7.60
CA LEU A 10 -6.79 -5.82 -7.08
C LEU A 10 -6.78 -4.30 -7.23
N ASN A 11 -7.20 -3.78 -8.38
CA ASN A 11 -7.30 -2.35 -8.62
C ASN A 11 -8.29 -1.68 -7.65
N SER A 12 -9.41 -2.34 -7.36
CA SER A 12 -10.40 -1.83 -6.40
C SER A 12 -9.83 -1.77 -4.98
N ILE A 13 -9.13 -2.83 -4.54
CA ILE A 13 -8.45 -2.86 -3.23
C ILE A 13 -7.37 -1.78 -3.15
N ALA A 14 -6.53 -1.64 -4.18
CA ALA A 14 -5.48 -0.63 -4.24
C ALA A 14 -6.05 0.79 -4.16
N ARG A 15 -7.15 1.07 -4.89
CA ARG A 15 -7.86 2.35 -4.79
C ARG A 15 -8.38 2.59 -3.36
N THR A 16 -9.00 1.60 -2.72
CA THR A 16 -9.48 1.76 -1.33
C THR A 16 -8.34 2.03 -0.35
N VAL A 17 -7.23 1.30 -0.46
CA VAL A 17 -6.03 1.50 0.36
C VAL A 17 -5.47 2.91 0.17
N HIS A 18 -5.32 3.38 -1.07
CA HIS A 18 -4.82 4.72 -1.37
C HIS A 18 -5.68 5.82 -0.75
N GLU A 19 -7.00 5.75 -0.93
CA GLU A 19 -7.90 6.76 -0.38
C GLU A 19 -7.91 6.78 1.15
N ALA A 20 -7.81 5.60 1.78
CA ALA A 20 -7.68 5.51 3.23
C ALA A 20 -6.36 6.09 3.74
N VAL A 21 -5.24 5.79 3.07
CA VAL A 21 -3.92 6.35 3.42
C VAL A 21 -3.89 7.86 3.18
N ARG A 22 -4.53 8.37 2.11
CA ARG A 22 -4.68 9.80 1.83
C ARG A 22 -5.47 10.50 2.94
N ALA A 23 -6.59 9.92 3.36
CA ALA A 23 -7.40 10.43 4.47
C ALA A 23 -6.62 10.40 5.81
N TRP A 24 -5.92 9.30 6.08
CA TRP A 24 -5.04 9.16 7.25
C TRP A 24 -3.96 10.23 7.29
N SER A 25 -3.27 10.44 6.16
CA SER A 25 -2.21 11.44 6.03
C SER A 25 -2.74 12.85 6.24
N THR A 26 -3.91 13.17 5.67
CA THR A 26 -4.58 14.46 5.86
C THR A 26 -4.91 14.72 7.32
N ALA A 27 -5.44 13.70 8.03
CA ALA A 27 -5.75 13.81 9.45
C ALA A 27 -4.51 14.05 10.34
N HIS A 28 -3.31 13.69 9.86
CA HIS A 28 -2.04 13.87 10.56
C HIS A 28 -1.20 15.04 9.99
N GLY A 29 -1.83 15.95 9.25
CA GLY A 29 -1.20 17.19 8.79
C GLY A 29 -0.37 17.08 7.51
N GLN A 30 -0.47 15.96 6.77
CA GLN A 30 0.10 15.81 5.43
C GLN A 30 -1.02 15.99 4.38
N SER A 31 -1.04 17.11 3.66
CA SER A 31 -2.19 17.50 2.81
C SER A 31 -2.00 17.30 1.30
N ASP A 32 -0.82 16.89 0.83
CA ASP A 32 -0.46 17.02 -0.59
C ASP A 32 -0.52 15.68 -1.36
N ILE A 33 -1.25 14.70 -0.83
CA ILE A 33 -1.44 13.41 -1.51
C ILE A 33 -2.67 13.53 -2.44
N PRO A 34 -2.51 13.38 -3.77
CA PRO A 34 -3.63 13.44 -4.72
C PRO A 34 -4.61 12.28 -4.49
N ASN A 35 -5.86 12.45 -4.92
CA ASN A 35 -6.81 11.33 -5.01
C ASN A 35 -6.29 10.27 -6.02
N TRP A 36 -6.86 9.06 -6.00
CA TRP A 36 -6.39 7.95 -6.83
C TRP A 36 -6.36 8.26 -8.33
N ASP A 37 -7.36 8.97 -8.85
CA ASP A 37 -7.47 9.23 -10.29
C ASP A 37 -6.44 10.26 -10.78
N ASP A 38 -6.06 11.19 -9.91
CA ASP A 38 -5.01 12.19 -10.16
C ASP A 38 -3.61 11.74 -9.70
N ALA A 39 -3.50 10.57 -9.05
CA ALA A 39 -2.24 10.08 -8.52
C ALA A 39 -1.28 9.67 -9.65
N PRO A 40 0.00 10.09 -9.58
CA PRO A 40 0.98 9.69 -10.58
C PRO A 40 1.19 8.18 -10.56
N GLU A 41 1.60 7.62 -11.70
CA GLU A 41 1.75 6.17 -11.89
C GLU A 41 2.59 5.50 -10.80
N TRP A 42 3.73 6.10 -10.42
CA TRP A 42 4.60 5.55 -9.38
C TRP A 42 3.91 5.44 -8.01
N MET A 43 2.95 6.31 -7.69
CA MET A 43 2.23 6.30 -6.43
C MET A 43 1.16 5.20 -6.41
N ARG A 44 0.45 5.04 -7.53
CA ARG A 44 -0.49 3.93 -7.72
C ARG A 44 0.23 2.59 -7.73
N ALA A 45 1.36 2.49 -8.42
CA ALA A 45 2.21 1.30 -8.45
C ALA A 45 2.70 0.92 -7.04
N SER A 46 3.20 1.88 -6.26
CA SER A 46 3.64 1.61 -4.88
C SER A 46 2.50 1.12 -3.98
N THR A 47 1.28 1.61 -4.18
CA THR A 47 0.10 1.13 -3.44
C THR A 47 -0.27 -0.28 -3.87
N TYR A 48 -0.27 -0.54 -5.19
CA TYR A 48 -0.54 -1.84 -5.77
C TYR A 48 0.44 -2.90 -5.28
N GLU A 49 1.74 -2.60 -5.27
CA GLU A 49 2.79 -3.47 -4.72
C GLU A 49 2.51 -3.81 -3.26
N SER A 50 2.13 -2.83 -2.44
CA SER A 50 1.79 -3.06 -1.03
C SER A 50 0.60 -4.01 -0.88
N VAL A 51 -0.44 -3.83 -1.71
CA VAL A 51 -1.62 -4.72 -1.72
C VAL A 51 -1.25 -6.14 -2.11
N VAL A 52 -0.50 -6.30 -3.20
CA VAL A 52 -0.05 -7.63 -3.68
C VAL A 52 0.76 -8.33 -2.59
N ARG A 53 1.64 -7.62 -1.90
CA ARG A 53 2.49 -8.22 -0.86
C ARG A 53 1.72 -8.74 0.34
N VAL A 54 0.70 -8.01 0.77
CA VAL A 54 -0.18 -8.48 1.84
C VAL A 54 -1.04 -9.65 1.36
N ILE A 55 -1.48 -9.64 0.10
CA ILE A 55 -2.22 -10.75 -0.51
C ILE A 55 -1.39 -12.04 -0.57
N GLU A 56 -0.13 -11.94 -0.99
CA GLU A 56 0.80 -13.07 -1.09
C GLU A 56 1.21 -13.63 0.28
N ASN A 57 1.00 -12.85 1.36
CA ASN A 57 1.43 -13.19 2.71
C ASN A 57 0.33 -12.87 3.73
N ALA A 58 -0.62 -13.79 3.91
CA ALA A 58 -1.78 -13.56 4.79
C ALA A 58 -1.41 -13.15 6.23
N GLY A 59 -0.24 -13.59 6.72
CA GLY A 59 0.31 -13.28 8.04
C GLY A 59 1.06 -11.94 8.16
N MET A 60 1.26 -11.21 7.06
CA MET A 60 2.08 -10.00 7.02
C MET A 60 1.63 -8.94 8.05
N SER A 61 2.59 -8.39 8.79
CA SER A 61 2.43 -7.27 9.71
C SER A 61 2.80 -5.94 9.05
N GLY A 62 2.40 -4.81 9.64
CA GLY A 62 2.83 -3.48 9.17
C GLY A 62 4.36 -3.33 9.18
N ARG A 63 5.04 -3.97 10.14
CA ARG A 63 6.51 -4.02 10.19
C ARG A 63 7.12 -4.70 8.97
N GLU A 64 6.60 -5.88 8.62
CA GLU A 64 7.10 -6.64 7.47
C GLU A 64 6.79 -5.91 6.16
N LEU A 65 5.62 -5.27 6.08
CA LEU A 65 5.27 -4.42 4.94
C LEU A 65 6.25 -3.25 4.77
N HIS A 66 6.57 -2.54 5.85
CA HIS A 66 7.57 -1.46 5.83
C HIS A 66 8.95 -1.96 5.44
N GLN A 67 9.40 -3.06 6.05
CA GLN A 67 10.70 -3.65 5.74
C GLN A 67 10.78 -4.01 4.26
N PHE A 68 9.74 -4.65 3.72
CA PHE A 68 9.66 -4.96 2.30
C PHE A 68 9.73 -3.70 1.42
N TRP A 69 8.99 -2.65 1.76
CA TRP A 69 9.05 -1.36 1.05
C TRP A 69 10.47 -0.78 1.05
N VAL A 70 11.17 -0.81 2.19
CA VAL A 70 12.57 -0.35 2.28
C VAL A 70 13.49 -1.19 1.37
N GLU A 71 13.35 -2.51 1.38
CA GLU A 71 14.16 -3.43 0.56
C GLU A 71 13.95 -3.21 -0.94
N GLU A 72 12.72 -3.02 -1.39
CA GLU A 72 12.41 -2.65 -2.78
C GLU A 72 13.05 -1.32 -3.16
N LYS A 73 12.87 -0.30 -2.31
CA LYS A 73 13.44 1.03 -2.56
C LYS A 73 14.96 0.98 -2.62
N MET A 74 15.61 0.22 -1.74
CA MET A 74 17.05 0.00 -1.80
C MET A 74 17.48 -0.68 -3.11
N ARG A 75 16.72 -1.68 -3.59
CA ARG A 75 17.00 -2.35 -4.87
C ARG A 75 16.88 -1.40 -6.06
N ASP A 76 15.94 -0.47 -5.99
CA ASP A 76 15.76 0.61 -6.97
C ASP A 76 16.81 1.74 -6.83
N GLY A 77 17.78 1.57 -5.93
CA GLY A 77 18.86 2.53 -5.69
C GLY A 77 18.42 3.75 -4.87
N TRP A 78 17.33 3.65 -4.12
CA TRP A 78 16.98 4.66 -3.13
C TRP A 78 17.78 4.50 -1.85
N GLN A 79 17.91 5.60 -1.12
CA GLN A 79 18.61 5.66 0.15
C GLN A 79 17.87 6.55 1.14
N TYR A 80 18.29 6.48 2.39
CA TYR A 80 17.87 7.46 3.39
C TYR A 80 18.30 8.88 3.00
N GLY A 81 17.41 9.83 3.22
CA GLY A 81 17.73 11.26 3.22
C GLY A 81 16.69 12.06 4.00
N PRO A 82 17.04 13.24 4.52
CA PRO A 82 16.18 13.99 5.45
C PRO A 82 14.87 14.49 4.81
N THR A 83 14.82 14.55 3.47
CA THR A 83 13.65 14.91 2.70
C THR A 83 13.49 13.96 1.51
N LYS A 84 12.26 13.83 1.01
CA LYS A 84 12.00 13.05 -0.20
C LYS A 84 12.55 13.79 -1.42
N SER A 85 13.37 13.13 -2.23
CA SER A 85 13.85 13.64 -3.52
C SER A 85 13.91 12.51 -4.53
N SER A 86 13.25 12.69 -5.67
CA SER A 86 13.27 11.72 -6.77
C SER A 86 14.62 11.75 -7.50
N GLU A 87 15.25 12.91 -7.59
CA GLU A 87 16.54 13.13 -8.26
C GLU A 87 17.67 12.43 -7.49
N ALA A 88 17.72 12.60 -6.17
CA ALA A 88 18.69 11.97 -5.30
C ALA A 88 18.30 10.54 -4.89
N ARG A 89 17.11 10.07 -5.32
CA ARG A 89 16.48 8.82 -4.85
C ARG A 89 16.54 8.70 -3.33
N ALA A 90 16.10 9.73 -2.64
CA ALA A 90 16.17 9.81 -1.18
C ALA A 90 14.77 9.82 -0.56
N HIS A 91 14.58 9.12 0.56
CA HIS A 91 13.34 9.14 1.32
C HIS A 91 13.58 9.12 2.85
N PRO A 92 12.88 9.96 3.63
CA PRO A 92 13.12 10.06 5.09
C PRO A 92 12.69 8.82 5.87
N LEU A 93 11.76 8.05 5.32
CA LEU A 93 11.25 6.84 5.97
C LEU A 93 12.10 5.59 5.70
N MET A 94 13.21 5.69 4.94
CA MET A 94 14.13 4.55 4.74
C MET A 94 15.02 4.34 5.98
N ILE A 95 14.39 4.09 7.12
CA ILE A 95 14.97 3.86 8.45
C ILE A 95 14.32 2.61 9.07
N PRO A 96 14.92 2.02 10.14
CA PRO A 96 14.33 0.89 10.84
C PRO A 96 12.91 1.19 11.34
N PHE A 97 12.04 0.18 11.32
CA PHE A 97 10.62 0.34 11.70
C PHE A 97 10.44 0.93 13.11
N ASP A 98 11.30 0.56 14.05
CA ASP A 98 11.24 1.07 15.44
C ASP A 98 11.59 2.55 15.57
N GLU A 99 12.26 3.12 14.56
CA GLU A 99 12.64 4.54 14.50
C GLU A 99 11.61 5.39 13.74
N LEU A 100 10.62 4.76 13.11
CA LEU A 100 9.56 5.49 12.42
C LEU A 100 8.74 6.36 13.39
N PRO A 101 8.16 7.46 12.91
CA PRO A 101 7.05 8.11 13.61
C PRO A 101 5.93 7.10 13.87
N VAL A 102 5.26 7.20 15.03
CA VAL A 102 4.11 6.35 15.39
C VAL A 102 3.04 6.37 14.29
N THR A 103 2.82 7.53 13.67
CA THR A 103 1.85 7.74 12.60
C THR A 103 2.15 6.94 11.35
N GLU A 104 3.43 6.71 11.03
CA GLU A 104 3.84 5.90 9.88
C GLU A 104 3.70 4.41 10.17
N ARG A 105 4.05 3.96 11.38
CA ARG A 105 3.82 2.56 11.79
C ARG A 105 2.34 2.19 11.74
N LEU A 106 1.48 3.07 12.26
CA LEU A 106 0.02 2.86 12.24
C LEU A 106 -0.55 2.90 10.82
N LYS A 107 0.05 3.68 9.91
CA LYS A 107 -0.32 3.70 8.50
C LYS A 107 -0.02 2.35 7.85
N ASP A 108 1.12 1.73 8.14
CA ASP A 108 1.44 0.40 7.60
C ASP A 108 0.47 -0.68 8.13
N ASP A 109 0.12 -0.62 9.42
CA ASP A 109 -0.91 -1.50 9.99
C ASP A 109 -2.29 -1.27 9.37
N LEU A 110 -2.66 -0.02 9.07
CA LEU A 110 -3.90 0.34 8.38
C LEU A 110 -3.97 -0.28 6.97
N VAL A 111 -2.88 -0.22 6.21
CA VAL A 111 -2.81 -0.84 4.87
C VAL A 111 -3.08 -2.34 4.97
N VAL A 112 -2.39 -3.04 5.86
CA VAL A 112 -2.58 -4.48 6.10
C VAL A 112 -4.02 -4.79 6.49
N ALA A 113 -4.60 -4.02 7.41
CA ALA A 113 -5.96 -4.23 7.89
C ALA A 113 -7.01 -4.09 6.78
N ILE A 114 -6.87 -3.09 5.91
CA ILE A 114 -7.79 -2.87 4.79
C ILE A 114 -7.71 -4.01 3.77
N VAL A 115 -6.51 -4.43 3.40
CA VAL A 115 -6.34 -5.54 2.46
C VAL A 115 -6.98 -6.81 3.02
N ARG A 116 -6.74 -7.13 4.29
CA ARG A 116 -7.37 -8.28 4.96
C ARG A 116 -8.90 -8.16 5.04
N ALA A 117 -9.44 -6.97 5.25
CA ALA A 117 -10.88 -6.76 5.31
C ALA A 117 -11.56 -6.96 3.94
N LEU A 118 -10.84 -6.73 2.84
CA LEU A 118 -11.34 -6.84 1.47
C LEU A 118 -10.98 -8.16 0.77
N THR A 119 -10.35 -9.07 1.50
CA THR A 119 -9.90 -10.39 1.01
C THR A 119 -10.42 -11.50 1.94
N ARG A 120 -10.51 -12.72 1.42
CA ARG A 120 -10.74 -13.93 2.22
C ARG A 120 -9.45 -14.72 2.31
N GLN A 121 -9.19 -15.31 3.45
CA GLN A 121 -8.03 -16.19 3.59
C GLN A 121 -8.30 -17.54 2.91
N GLU A 122 -7.37 -17.97 2.05
CA GLU A 122 -7.34 -19.29 1.42
C GLU A 122 -5.96 -19.93 1.66
N GLY A 123 -5.82 -20.65 2.78
CA GLY A 123 -4.51 -21.15 3.21
C GLY A 123 -3.60 -20.00 3.64
N ASP A 124 -2.44 -19.88 2.99
CA ASP A 124 -1.41 -18.90 3.30
C ASP A 124 -1.51 -17.60 2.46
N ILE A 125 -2.42 -17.57 1.49
CA ILE A 125 -2.70 -16.41 0.63
C ILE A 125 -4.07 -15.80 0.93
N LEU A 126 -4.28 -14.56 0.48
CA LEU A 126 -5.56 -13.88 0.54
C LEU A 126 -6.16 -13.73 -0.86
N GLU A 127 -7.44 -14.03 -1.00
CA GLU A 127 -8.17 -13.96 -2.27
C GLU A 127 -9.16 -12.79 -2.23
N PRO A 128 -9.14 -11.86 -3.19
CA PRO A 128 -10.07 -10.72 -3.22
C PRO A 128 -11.54 -11.17 -3.11
N VAL A 129 -12.28 -10.59 -2.16
CA VAL A 129 -13.72 -10.92 -1.97
C VAL A 129 -14.59 -10.21 -2.99
N PHE A 130 -14.12 -9.06 -3.49
CA PHE A 130 -14.88 -8.30 -4.47
C PHE A 130 -14.94 -9.07 -5.79
N ARG A 131 -16.15 -9.36 -6.26
CA ARG A 131 -16.39 -9.74 -7.66
C ARG A 131 -17.10 -8.55 -8.30
N PRO A 132 -16.52 -7.92 -9.33
CA PRO A 132 -17.27 -7.00 -10.17
C PRO A 132 -18.29 -7.80 -11.01
N GLU A 133 -19.30 -8.38 -10.37
CA GLU A 133 -20.49 -8.91 -11.02
C GLU A 133 -21.62 -7.89 -10.79
N THR A 134 -21.82 -7.06 -11.81
CA THR A 134 -23.04 -6.27 -12.09
C THR A 134 -23.69 -5.56 -10.90
N ILE A 135 -23.33 -4.28 -10.68
CA ILE A 135 -24.34 -3.33 -10.20
C ILE A 135 -25.30 -3.09 -11.37
N ASN A 136 -26.20 -4.03 -11.59
CA ASN A 136 -27.45 -3.78 -12.30
C ASN A 136 -28.53 -3.70 -11.22
N ASP A 137 -28.81 -2.48 -10.79
CA ASP A 137 -30.12 -2.06 -10.25
C ASP A 137 -30.53 -0.79 -10.98
#